data_AF-A0A4R6Z278-F1
#
_entry.id   AF-A0A4R6Z278-F1
#
_cell.length_a   1.000
_cell.length_b   1.000
_cell.length_c   1.000
_cell.angle_alpha   90.00
_cell.angle_beta   90.00
_cell.angle_gamma   90.00
#
_symmetry.space_group_name_H-M   'P 1'
#
loop_
_entity.id
_entity.type
_entity.pdbx_description
1 polymer ?
#
loop_
_entity_poly.entity_id
_entity_poly.type
_entity_poly.pdbx_seq_one_letter_code
_entity_poly.pdbx_strand_id
1 'polypeptide(L)'
;MSLRASHLPPVWLLLWFCLALLAIFQHGPMPLYSTRTLAVAWEMWNTGQWLVPHINGQPYSHKVPLLFWLIHAGWAVFGVNDIWPSVLQIGIGAGWLAASAALARRVLDLRPAAAASVPWLLGALVYPFLFGLQIMYETLLALTVVLALWAMHGRPRWGWFALALGAGLMTKGPVMLLHVAFPLLLGPWWSEYARADPWCWYRRGALGVAAGLAVLLAWAVPAGMAGGEAYRNELFFLQTAGRVVDSFDHARPLHWYLPMLLVLLFPWVAWPRLWRAVFAQRPQLDDSSRFLASWLLPTFVVFCLISGKQVYYLLPLLPAACIAIALVLARAQPAGTGRRRWSAWPLALLLFAVALALVALSLGLLDAQRGPRWLGDVAAVGGWFAPGLIALGAVLLVWAHGRHEIARIASVTLGAAVLMQMLFAQSMYRNFDLRPAAARIALAQTAGRPVANVGGYAGQFHFFGRLARPIDDIHTHDLPAWTQQHPHGMIVRYPVRSDPHARDRAEWMQPFRSRQLEIWDATVLAEFERASAPSQDDEDVER
;
A
#
# COMPACT_ATOMS: atom_id res chain seq x y z
N MET A 1 18.99 24.26 29.08
CA MET A 1 18.45 25.35 28.23
C MET A 1 17.00 25.03 27.93
N SER A 2 16.09 25.89 28.39
CA SER A 2 14.64 25.71 28.51
C SER A 2 13.95 25.25 27.21
N LEU A 3 13.43 24.03 27.20
CA LEU A 3 12.48 23.52 26.21
C LEU A 3 11.10 24.15 26.47
N ARG A 4 10.82 25.32 25.88
CA ARG A 4 9.44 25.66 25.55
C ARG A 4 9.03 24.72 24.43
N ALA A 5 8.41 23.60 24.78
CA ALA A 5 7.76 22.75 23.79
C ALA A 5 6.65 23.60 23.15
N SER A 6 6.86 24.04 21.91
CA SER A 6 5.76 24.56 21.12
C SER A 6 4.70 23.45 21.03
N HIS A 7 3.50 23.71 21.52
CA HIS A 7 2.36 22.77 21.41
C HIS A 7 1.96 22.50 19.95
N LEU A 8 2.54 23.20 18.99
CA LEU A 8 2.29 23.02 17.57
C LEU A 8 3.04 21.79 17.02
N PRO A 9 2.35 20.92 16.26
CA PRO A 9 3.00 19.82 15.55
C PRO A 9 4.06 20.36 14.58
N PRO A 10 5.13 19.59 14.32
CA PRO A 10 6.22 20.05 13.47
C PRO A 10 5.76 20.22 12.02
N VAL A 11 6.34 21.20 11.32
CA VAL A 11 5.93 21.62 9.95
C VAL A 11 5.89 20.45 8.95
N TRP A 12 6.84 19.51 9.03
CA TRP A 12 6.86 18.34 8.14
C TRP A 12 5.62 17.46 8.32
N LEU A 13 5.11 17.33 9.54
CA LEU A 13 3.95 16.49 9.86
C LEU A 13 2.68 17.18 9.37
N LEU A 14 2.54 18.48 9.62
CA LEU A 14 1.43 19.28 9.13
C LEU A 14 1.36 19.27 7.60
N LEU A 15 2.47 19.54 6.93
CA LEU A 15 2.53 19.53 5.47
C LEU A 15 2.13 18.16 4.92
N TRP A 16 2.74 17.09 5.43
CA TRP A 16 2.45 15.73 4.98
C TRP A 16 0.98 15.38 5.21
N PHE A 17 0.43 15.68 6.39
CA PHE A 17 -0.96 15.39 6.74
C PHE A 17 -1.95 16.14 5.85
N CYS A 18 -1.73 17.44 5.60
CA CYS A 18 -2.57 18.24 4.70
C CYS A 18 -2.53 17.71 3.26
N LEU A 19 -1.34 17.34 2.76
CA LEU A 19 -1.18 16.79 1.41
C LEU A 19 -1.77 15.37 1.29
N ALA A 20 -1.67 14.56 2.34
CA ALA A 20 -2.29 13.24 2.42
C ALA A 20 -3.83 13.34 2.40
N LEU A 21 -4.40 14.28 3.17
CA LEU A 21 -5.84 14.58 3.13
C LEU A 21 -6.28 15.01 1.73
N LEU A 22 -5.54 15.93 1.11
CA LEU A 22 -5.87 16.37 -0.24
C LEU A 22 -5.78 15.20 -1.24
N ALA A 23 -4.74 14.38 -1.18
CA ALA A 23 -4.56 13.26 -2.11
C ALA A 23 -5.61 12.15 -1.95
N ILE A 24 -5.92 11.72 -0.72
CA ILE A 24 -6.82 10.58 -0.51
C ILE A 24 -8.26 10.89 -0.94
N PHE A 25 -8.70 12.15 -0.79
CA PHE A 25 -10.08 12.56 -1.11
C PHE A 25 -10.24 13.06 -2.55
N GLN A 26 -9.19 13.03 -3.38
CA GLN A 26 -9.32 13.27 -4.83
C GLN A 26 -10.10 12.16 -5.54
N HIS A 27 -10.12 10.96 -4.98
CA HIS A 27 -10.85 9.82 -5.54
C HIS A 27 -11.33 8.89 -4.42
N GLY A 28 -12.22 7.94 -4.74
CA GLY A 28 -12.69 6.95 -3.78
C GLY A 28 -11.72 5.76 -3.59
N PRO A 29 -12.10 4.78 -2.74
CA PRO A 29 -11.31 3.58 -2.49
C PRO A 29 -10.94 2.79 -3.77
N MET A 30 -9.64 2.52 -3.97
CA MET A 30 -9.17 1.78 -5.15
C MET A 30 -9.59 0.30 -5.14
N PRO A 31 -10.03 -0.25 -6.29
CA PRO A 31 -10.31 -1.67 -6.47
C PRO A 31 -9.12 -2.60 -6.17
N LEU A 32 -9.38 -3.85 -5.74
CA LEU A 32 -8.42 -4.90 -5.29
C LEU A 32 -7.69 -4.63 -3.98
N TYR A 33 -7.38 -3.37 -3.68
CA TYR A 33 -6.72 -2.98 -2.43
C TYR A 33 -7.79 -2.56 -1.41
N SER A 34 -8.15 -1.28 -1.44
CA SER A 34 -9.05 -0.67 -0.47
C SER A 34 -10.45 -1.30 -0.49
N THR A 35 -10.99 -1.63 -1.67
CA THR A 35 -12.33 -2.24 -1.76
C THR A 35 -12.40 -3.62 -1.11
N ARG A 36 -11.33 -4.43 -1.20
CA ARG A 36 -11.28 -5.76 -0.59
C ARG A 36 -11.24 -5.68 0.93
N THR A 37 -10.40 -4.78 1.48
CA THR A 37 -10.35 -4.54 2.93
C THR A 37 -11.69 -4.02 3.46
N LEU A 38 -12.30 -3.08 2.73
CA LEU A 38 -13.60 -2.53 3.08
C LEU A 38 -14.74 -3.55 2.94
N ALA A 39 -14.67 -4.47 1.98
CA ALA A 39 -15.64 -5.56 1.83
C ALA A 39 -15.65 -6.46 3.06
N VAL A 40 -14.47 -6.89 3.51
CA VAL A 40 -14.34 -7.71 4.73
C VAL A 40 -14.86 -6.96 5.96
N ALA A 41 -14.44 -5.70 6.12
CA ALA A 41 -14.91 -4.87 7.23
C ALA A 41 -16.43 -4.69 7.19
N TRP A 42 -17.00 -4.44 6.02
CA TRP A 42 -18.44 -4.30 5.81
C TRP A 42 -19.19 -5.57 6.18
N GLU A 43 -18.72 -6.72 5.72
CA GLU A 43 -19.40 -7.99 5.94
C GLU A 43 -19.37 -8.40 7.42
N MET A 44 -18.22 -8.24 8.09
CA MET A 44 -18.12 -8.42 9.53
C MET A 44 -19.09 -7.50 10.30
N TRP A 45 -19.20 -6.23 9.87
CA TRP A 45 -20.10 -5.25 10.48
C TRP A 45 -21.57 -5.61 10.26
N ASN A 46 -21.94 -5.95 9.02
CA ASN A 46 -23.31 -6.23 8.62
C ASN A 46 -23.83 -7.55 9.20
N THR A 47 -22.97 -8.55 9.37
CA THR A 47 -23.34 -9.86 9.94
C THR A 47 -23.19 -9.92 11.46
N GLY A 48 -22.58 -8.92 12.09
CA GLY A 48 -22.26 -8.94 13.53
C GLY A 48 -21.14 -9.92 13.91
N GLN A 49 -20.38 -10.42 12.95
CA GLN A 49 -19.30 -11.39 13.17
C GLN A 49 -17.94 -10.69 13.30
N TRP A 50 -17.58 -10.33 14.53
CA TRP A 50 -16.37 -9.56 14.83
C TRP A 50 -15.09 -10.40 14.99
N LEU A 51 -15.26 -11.71 15.21
CA LEU A 51 -14.17 -12.61 15.55
C LEU A 51 -13.53 -13.22 14.29
N VAL A 52 -14.34 -13.73 13.37
CA VAL A 52 -13.90 -14.39 12.14
C VAL A 52 -14.14 -13.43 10.96
N PRO A 53 -13.10 -12.95 10.27
CA PRO A 53 -13.27 -12.15 9.07
C PRO A 53 -13.99 -12.95 7.98
N HIS A 54 -14.89 -12.32 7.23
CA HIS A 54 -15.63 -12.94 6.13
C HIS A 54 -15.52 -12.11 4.85
N ILE A 55 -15.56 -12.78 3.70
CA ILE A 55 -15.69 -12.13 2.40
C ILE A 55 -16.56 -12.98 1.48
N ASN A 56 -17.60 -12.37 0.90
CA ASN A 56 -18.55 -13.03 0.01
C ASN A 56 -19.20 -14.28 0.62
N GLY A 57 -19.60 -14.21 1.90
CA GLY A 57 -20.23 -15.30 2.65
C GLY A 57 -19.26 -16.36 3.18
N GLN A 58 -17.96 -16.26 2.89
CA GLN A 58 -16.97 -17.28 3.25
C GLN A 58 -15.98 -16.77 4.31
N PRO A 59 -15.55 -17.62 5.27
CA PRO A 59 -14.49 -17.28 6.21
C PRO A 59 -13.19 -16.89 5.50
N TYR A 60 -12.60 -15.77 5.91
CA TYR A 60 -11.39 -15.20 5.33
C TYR A 60 -10.20 -15.37 6.27
N SER A 61 -9.57 -16.55 6.23
CA SER A 61 -8.45 -16.99 7.08
C SER A 61 -7.13 -16.25 6.83
N HIS A 62 -7.02 -15.55 5.70
CA HIS A 62 -5.77 -14.99 5.22
C HIS A 62 -5.28 -13.72 5.94
N LYS A 63 -6.13 -13.09 6.77
CA LYS A 63 -5.81 -11.83 7.46
C LYS A 63 -6.27 -11.86 8.93
N VAL A 64 -5.49 -11.17 9.76
CA VAL A 64 -5.77 -10.87 11.17
C VAL A 64 -6.58 -9.58 11.30
N PRO A 65 -7.32 -9.36 12.40
CA PRO A 65 -8.49 -8.47 12.38
C PRO A 65 -8.21 -7.02 12.79
N LEU A 66 -6.99 -6.65 13.22
CA LEU A 66 -6.77 -5.36 13.88
C LEU A 66 -7.21 -4.16 13.04
N LEU A 67 -6.90 -4.17 11.73
CA LEU A 67 -7.32 -3.08 10.86
C LEU A 67 -8.85 -3.00 10.74
N PHE A 68 -9.54 -4.14 10.68
CA PHE A 68 -11.00 -4.17 10.64
C PHE A 68 -11.59 -3.63 11.93
N TRP A 69 -11.06 -4.02 13.09
CA TRP A 69 -11.51 -3.50 14.38
C TRP A 69 -11.29 -2.00 14.52
N LEU A 70 -10.20 -1.46 13.98
CA LEU A 70 -9.98 -0.01 13.94
C LEU A 70 -10.99 0.71 13.01
N ILE A 71 -11.34 0.09 11.89
CA ILE A 71 -12.40 0.59 11.00
C ILE A 71 -13.75 0.59 11.74
N HIS A 72 -14.10 -0.53 12.38
CA HIS A 72 -15.32 -0.70 13.14
C HIS A 72 -15.44 0.26 14.32
N ALA A 73 -14.34 0.52 15.03
CA ALA A 73 -14.32 1.48 16.13
C ALA A 73 -14.77 2.88 15.68
N GLY A 74 -14.37 3.32 14.49
CA GLY A 74 -14.88 4.59 13.95
C GLY A 74 -16.27 4.49 13.36
N TRP A 75 -16.66 3.36 12.74
CA TRP A 75 -18.04 3.17 12.29
C TRP A 75 -19.05 3.15 13.46
N ALA A 76 -18.64 2.70 14.65
CA ALA A 76 -19.45 2.77 15.85
C ALA A 76 -19.73 4.22 16.31
N VAL A 77 -18.86 5.17 15.95
CA VAL A 77 -18.98 6.58 16.35
C VAL A 77 -19.56 7.44 15.22
N PHE A 78 -19.11 7.23 13.99
CA PHE A 78 -19.40 8.09 12.83
C PHE A 78 -20.36 7.45 11.82
N GLY A 79 -20.86 6.24 12.10
CA GLY A 79 -21.63 5.44 11.15
C GLY A 79 -20.75 4.85 10.04
N VAL A 80 -21.35 3.96 9.23
CA VAL A 80 -20.63 3.27 8.15
C VAL A 80 -20.38 4.21 6.97
N ASN A 81 -19.12 4.54 6.72
CA ASN A 81 -18.68 5.41 5.63
C ASN A 81 -17.25 5.06 5.17
N ASP A 82 -16.79 5.63 4.06
CA ASP A 82 -15.41 5.51 3.56
C ASP A 82 -14.47 6.63 4.04
N ILE A 83 -15.01 7.67 4.67
CA ILE A 83 -14.26 8.81 5.23
C ILE A 83 -13.40 8.35 6.41
N TRP A 84 -13.97 7.66 7.41
CA TRP A 84 -13.24 7.19 8.59
C TRP A 84 -12.07 6.27 8.22
N PRO A 85 -12.26 5.19 7.44
CA PRO A 85 -11.15 4.34 6.99
C PRO A 85 -10.03 5.13 6.30
N SER A 86 -10.37 6.15 5.51
CA SER A 86 -9.42 7.01 4.82
C SER A 86 -8.62 7.89 5.80
N VAL A 87 -9.31 8.55 6.75
CA VAL A 87 -8.67 9.37 7.79
C VAL A 87 -7.82 8.51 8.73
N LEU A 88 -8.29 7.31 9.08
CA LEU A 88 -7.55 6.32 9.86
C LEU A 88 -6.23 5.97 9.16
N GLN A 89 -6.27 5.73 7.86
CA GLN A 89 -5.08 5.40 7.08
C GLN A 89 -4.06 6.55 7.06
N ILE A 90 -4.53 7.79 6.92
CA ILE A 90 -3.67 8.98 7.05
C ILE A 90 -3.07 9.06 8.45
N GLY A 91 -3.87 8.83 9.50
CA GLY A 91 -3.42 8.82 10.89
C GLY A 91 -2.33 7.77 11.14
N ILE A 92 -2.48 6.58 10.57
CA ILE A 92 -1.47 5.51 10.64
C ILE A 92 -0.18 5.95 9.93
N GLY A 93 -0.27 6.54 8.73
CA GLY A 93 0.90 7.06 8.00
C GLY A 93 1.62 8.20 8.74
N ALA A 94 0.86 9.14 9.30
CA ALA A 94 1.37 10.22 10.15
C ALA A 94 2.06 9.68 11.41
N GLY A 95 1.45 8.68 12.06
CA GLY A 95 2.02 7.95 13.18
C GLY A 95 3.32 7.25 12.80
N TRP A 96 3.38 6.62 11.62
CA TRP A 96 4.57 5.95 11.11
C TRP A 96 5.73 6.93 10.90
N LEU A 97 5.46 8.10 10.32
CA LEU A 97 6.45 9.18 10.19
C LEU A 97 6.94 9.69 11.55
N ALA A 98 6.01 9.95 12.48
CA ALA A 98 6.33 10.44 13.82
C ALA A 98 7.15 9.42 14.64
N ALA A 99 6.77 8.15 14.60
CA ALA A 99 7.51 7.05 15.22
C ALA A 99 8.90 6.89 14.61
N SER A 100 9.01 7.02 13.28
CA SER A 100 10.28 6.96 12.57
C SER A 100 11.20 8.12 12.93
N ALA A 101 10.66 9.34 13.06
CA ALA A 101 11.40 10.49 13.55
C ALA A 101 11.85 10.30 15.01
N ALA A 102 11.02 9.67 15.85
CA ALA A 102 11.37 9.35 17.23
C ALA A 102 12.47 8.28 17.34
N LEU A 103 12.43 7.26 16.48
CA LEU A 103 13.47 6.24 16.38
C LEU A 103 14.78 6.87 15.87
N ALA A 104 14.71 7.70 14.83
CA ALA A 104 15.87 8.39 14.28
C ALA A 104 16.60 9.23 15.34
N ARG A 105 15.87 9.94 16.22
CA ARG A 105 16.48 10.70 17.32
C ARG A 105 17.26 9.85 18.33
N ARG A 106 16.93 8.55 18.45
CA ARG A 106 17.67 7.62 19.31
C ARG A 106 18.83 6.96 18.60
N VAL A 107 18.65 6.60 17.33
CA VAL A 107 19.69 5.96 16.52
C VAL A 107 20.80 6.95 16.17
N LEU A 108 20.42 8.22 15.94
CA LEU A 108 21.31 9.32 15.54
C LEU A 108 21.39 10.38 16.64
N ASP A 109 21.44 9.95 17.90
CA ASP A 109 21.54 10.80 19.09
C ASP A 109 22.72 11.78 19.03
N LEU A 110 23.88 11.33 18.55
CA LEU A 110 25.07 12.16 18.33
C LEU A 110 24.98 13.05 17.08
N ARG A 111 23.90 12.93 16.29
CA ARG A 111 23.72 13.62 15.00
C ARG A 111 22.30 14.19 14.87
N PRO A 112 21.87 15.11 15.75
CA PRO A 112 20.49 15.59 15.81
C PRO A 112 20.00 16.26 14.51
N ALA A 113 20.90 16.92 13.77
CA ALA A 113 20.57 17.50 12.46
C ALA A 113 20.24 16.43 11.40
N ALA A 114 20.90 15.27 11.47
CA ALA A 114 20.60 14.12 10.62
C ALA A 114 19.29 13.44 11.06
N ALA A 115 19.07 13.28 12.37
CA ALA A 115 17.80 12.78 12.89
C ALA A 115 16.60 13.64 12.44
N ALA A 116 16.77 14.96 12.42
CA ALA A 116 15.74 15.91 12.01
C ALA A 116 15.41 15.87 10.49
N SER A 117 16.30 15.31 9.65
CA SER A 117 16.04 15.17 8.21
C SER A 117 15.27 13.90 7.86
N VAL A 118 15.30 12.86 8.72
CA VAL A 118 14.62 11.57 8.49
C VAL A 118 13.12 11.70 8.17
N PRO A 119 12.29 12.48 8.90
CA PRO A 119 10.88 12.61 8.53
C PRO A 119 10.67 13.23 7.15
N TRP A 120 11.54 14.14 6.72
CA TRP A 120 11.50 14.69 5.36
C TRP A 120 11.93 13.66 4.31
N LEU A 121 12.97 12.88 4.62
CA LEU A 121 13.43 11.78 3.75
C LEU A 121 12.32 10.73 3.55
N LEU A 122 11.71 10.28 4.63
CA LEU A 122 10.68 9.26 4.61
C LEU A 122 9.37 9.78 4.00
N GLY A 123 8.95 10.98 4.40
CA GLY A 123 7.71 11.59 3.94
C GLY A 123 7.67 11.89 2.44
N ALA A 124 8.83 12.09 1.81
CA ALA A 124 8.93 12.36 0.38
C ALA A 124 8.88 11.12 -0.51
N LEU A 125 9.01 9.91 0.04
CA LEU A 125 9.03 8.70 -0.77
C LEU A 125 7.69 8.55 -1.50
N VAL A 126 7.71 8.63 -2.83
CA VAL A 126 6.47 8.73 -3.63
C VAL A 126 5.63 7.47 -3.51
N TYR A 127 6.25 6.30 -3.66
CA TYR A 127 5.51 5.03 -3.57
C TYR A 127 4.87 4.81 -2.18
N PRO A 128 5.60 4.90 -1.05
CA PRO A 128 5.02 4.78 0.29
C PRO A 128 3.98 5.85 0.59
N PHE A 129 4.13 7.07 0.06
CA PHE A 129 3.11 8.11 0.20
C PHE A 129 1.81 7.66 -0.47
N LEU A 130 1.82 7.37 -1.77
CA LEU A 130 0.61 7.03 -2.52
C LEU A 130 0.00 5.68 -2.12
N PHE A 131 0.84 4.66 -1.94
CA PHE A 131 0.40 3.34 -1.47
C PHE A 131 -0.09 3.41 -0.03
N GLY A 132 0.56 4.24 0.80
CA GLY A 132 0.18 4.46 2.19
C GLY A 132 -1.21 5.06 2.36
N LEU A 133 -1.80 5.66 1.33
CA LEU A 133 -3.18 6.16 1.31
C LEU A 133 -4.22 5.07 0.96
N GLN A 134 -3.80 3.88 0.55
CA GLN A 134 -4.70 2.75 0.35
C GLN A 134 -5.08 2.13 1.70
N ILE A 135 -6.34 1.71 1.86
CA ILE A 135 -6.86 1.11 3.10
C ILE A 135 -6.32 -0.32 3.21
N MET A 136 -5.11 -0.43 3.75
CA MET A 136 -4.28 -1.63 3.72
C MET A 136 -3.41 -1.76 4.99
N TYR A 137 -3.07 -3.00 5.32
CA TYR A 137 -2.44 -3.42 6.58
C TYR A 137 -0.95 -3.05 6.67
N GLU A 138 -0.30 -2.82 5.54
CA GLU A 138 1.14 -2.67 5.39
C GLU A 138 1.70 -1.47 6.14
N THR A 139 1.01 -0.33 6.09
CA THR A 139 1.43 0.89 6.79
C THR A 139 1.25 0.73 8.30
N LEU A 140 0.21 0.02 8.74
CA LEU A 140 -0.01 -0.30 10.16
C LEU A 140 1.07 -1.27 10.68
N LEU A 141 1.47 -2.25 9.87
CA LEU A 141 2.62 -3.10 10.19
C LEU A 141 3.90 -2.26 10.27
N ALA A 142 4.15 -1.37 9.31
CA ALA A 142 5.32 -0.52 9.31
C ALA A 142 5.39 0.38 10.56
N LEU A 143 4.26 0.94 11.00
CA LEU A 143 4.13 1.67 12.25
C LEU A 143 4.50 0.80 13.47
N THR A 144 3.88 -0.37 13.60
CA THR A 144 4.09 -1.27 14.74
C THR A 144 5.52 -1.82 14.80
N VAL A 145 6.15 -2.12 13.66
CA VAL A 145 7.58 -2.45 13.54
C VAL A 145 8.44 -1.33 14.10
N VAL A 146 8.24 -0.09 13.65
CA VAL A 146 9.04 1.05 14.12
C VAL A 146 8.84 1.31 15.61
N LEU A 147 7.62 1.17 16.13
CA LEU A 147 7.34 1.31 17.57
C LEU A 147 8.04 0.22 18.40
N ALA A 148 8.04 -1.03 17.93
CA ALA A 148 8.75 -2.13 18.59
C ALA A 148 10.28 -1.87 18.62
N LEU A 149 10.85 -1.47 17.48
CA LEU A 149 12.27 -1.13 17.39
C LEU A 149 12.64 0.09 18.23
N TRP A 150 11.77 1.11 18.26
CA TRP A 150 11.91 2.27 19.14
C TRP A 150 11.87 1.87 20.62
N ALA A 151 11.01 0.92 21.00
CA ALA A 151 10.94 0.42 22.36
C ALA A 151 12.21 -0.36 22.74
N MET A 152 12.84 -1.03 21.79
CA MET A 152 14.06 -1.83 21.99
C MET A 152 15.36 -1.01 21.98
N HIS A 153 15.40 0.14 21.30
CA HIS A 153 16.61 0.96 21.17
C HIS A 153 16.89 1.86 22.39
N GLY A 154 18.17 1.98 22.76
CA GLY A 154 18.63 2.70 23.95
C GLY A 154 18.42 1.85 25.21
N ARG A 155 17.80 2.41 26.25
CA ARG A 155 17.29 1.62 27.37
C ARG A 155 15.98 0.92 26.96
N PRO A 156 15.96 -0.41 26.80
CA PRO A 156 14.81 -1.12 26.25
C PRO A 156 13.60 -1.06 27.18
N ARG A 157 12.42 -0.85 26.60
CA ARG A 157 11.11 -0.80 27.25
C ARG A 157 10.26 -1.99 26.82
N TRP A 158 10.50 -3.13 27.44
CA TRP A 158 9.93 -4.42 27.01
C TRP A 158 8.39 -4.50 27.02
N GLY A 159 7.71 -3.75 27.89
CA GLY A 159 6.24 -3.67 27.86
C GLY A 159 5.70 -3.00 26.60
N TRP A 160 6.30 -1.87 26.19
CA TRP A 160 5.95 -1.20 24.92
C TRP A 160 6.36 -2.02 23.71
N PHE A 161 7.48 -2.76 23.80
CA PHE A 161 7.88 -3.72 22.78
C PHE A 161 6.82 -4.83 22.62
N ALA A 162 6.36 -5.44 23.71
CA ALA A 162 5.33 -6.48 23.69
C ALA A 162 4.01 -5.97 23.08
N LEU A 163 3.58 -4.76 23.45
CA LEU A 163 2.36 -4.15 22.91
C LEU A 163 2.48 -3.90 21.40
N ALA A 164 3.58 -3.28 20.95
CA ALA A 164 3.81 -3.02 19.53
C ALA A 164 3.96 -4.33 18.74
N LEU A 165 4.60 -5.34 19.33
CA LEU A 165 4.73 -6.68 18.75
C LEU A 165 3.37 -7.35 18.58
N GLY A 166 2.55 -7.38 19.63
CA GLY A 166 1.19 -7.93 19.58
C GLY A 166 0.32 -7.23 18.53
N ALA A 167 0.38 -5.90 18.46
CA ALA A 167 -0.34 -5.14 17.44
C ALA A 167 0.16 -5.46 16.02
N GLY A 168 1.46 -5.61 15.80
CA GLY A 168 2.04 -6.00 14.51
C GLY A 168 1.65 -7.43 14.09
N LEU A 169 1.67 -8.38 15.04
CA LEU A 169 1.17 -9.74 14.85
C LEU A 169 -0.32 -9.75 14.50
N MET A 170 -1.13 -8.91 15.16
CA MET A 170 -2.55 -8.72 14.86
C MET A 170 -2.83 -7.94 13.57
N THR A 171 -1.78 -7.44 12.88
CA THR A 171 -1.91 -6.74 11.59
C THR A 171 -1.54 -7.63 10.41
N LYS A 172 -0.43 -8.38 10.49
CA LYS A 172 0.05 -9.21 9.38
C LYS A 172 0.67 -10.55 9.82
N GLY A 173 0.31 -11.02 11.00
CA GLY A 173 0.77 -12.30 11.54
C GLY A 173 2.30 -12.35 11.70
N PRO A 174 2.94 -13.51 11.43
CA PRO A 174 4.35 -13.74 11.77
C PRO A 174 5.34 -12.87 10.99
N VAL A 175 4.92 -12.18 9.92
CA VAL A 175 5.78 -11.23 9.18
C VAL A 175 6.33 -10.13 10.10
N MET A 176 5.59 -9.77 11.16
CA MET A 176 6.09 -8.85 12.19
C MET A 176 7.42 -9.32 12.81
N LEU A 177 7.55 -10.63 13.09
CA LEU A 177 8.75 -11.21 13.70
C LEU A 177 9.96 -11.08 12.77
N LEU A 178 9.77 -11.18 11.45
CA LEU A 178 10.85 -11.05 10.49
C LEU A 178 11.60 -9.70 10.63
N HIS A 179 10.88 -8.63 10.94
CA HIS A 179 11.46 -7.30 11.07
C HIS A 179 12.15 -7.04 12.43
N VAL A 180 11.73 -7.72 13.50
CA VAL A 180 12.23 -7.47 14.86
C VAL A 180 13.19 -8.55 15.36
N ALA A 181 13.14 -9.75 14.80
CA ALA A 181 13.94 -10.89 15.24
C ALA A 181 15.44 -10.60 15.08
N PHE A 182 15.89 -10.12 13.92
CA PHE A 182 17.31 -9.86 13.71
C PHE A 182 17.85 -8.74 14.62
N PRO A 183 17.21 -7.57 14.76
CA PRO A 183 17.66 -6.57 15.72
C PRO A 183 17.63 -7.06 17.17
N LEU A 184 16.67 -7.93 17.55
CA LEU A 184 16.62 -8.52 18.88
C LEU A 184 17.76 -9.51 19.13
N LEU A 185 17.96 -10.46 18.21
CA LEU A 185 18.97 -11.51 18.31
C LEU A 185 20.39 -10.94 18.24
N LEU A 186 20.61 -9.97 17.36
CA LEU A 186 21.88 -9.27 17.20
C LEU A 186 22.06 -8.12 18.22
N GLY A 187 21.21 -8.03 19.25
CA GLY A 187 21.27 -7.01 20.31
C GLY A 187 22.69 -6.68 20.79
N PRO A 188 23.48 -7.66 21.27
CA PRO A 188 24.85 -7.43 21.73
C PRO A 188 25.81 -6.89 20.65
N TRP A 189 25.50 -7.02 19.36
CA TRP A 189 26.34 -6.47 18.31
C TRP A 189 26.22 -4.93 18.22
N TRP A 190 25.04 -4.37 18.50
CA TRP A 190 24.74 -2.95 18.28
C TRP A 190 24.30 -2.17 19.52
N SER A 191 23.92 -2.83 20.62
CA SER A 191 23.39 -2.19 21.83
C SER A 191 24.34 -2.33 23.01
N GLU A 192 24.76 -1.20 23.59
CA GLU A 192 25.54 -1.17 24.84
C GLU A 192 24.82 -1.88 25.99
N TYR A 193 23.50 -1.68 26.12
CA TYR A 193 22.69 -2.33 27.15
C TYR A 193 22.70 -3.86 27.00
N ALA A 194 22.60 -4.35 25.75
CA ALA A 194 22.62 -5.77 25.46
C ALA A 194 24.01 -6.39 25.66
N ARG A 195 25.09 -5.63 25.40
CA ARG A 195 26.47 -6.07 25.68
C ARG A 195 26.76 -6.17 27.17
N ALA A 196 26.24 -5.22 27.96
CA ALA A 196 26.46 -5.18 29.39
C ALA A 196 25.80 -6.37 30.12
N ASP A 197 24.61 -6.79 29.69
CA ASP A 197 23.92 -7.95 30.27
C ASP A 197 23.08 -8.69 29.19
N PRO A 198 23.73 -9.57 28.39
CA PRO A 198 23.07 -10.33 27.33
C PRO A 198 21.96 -11.24 27.86
N TRP A 199 22.15 -11.82 29.05
CA TRP A 199 21.18 -12.72 29.66
C TRP A 199 19.86 -12.00 29.96
N CYS A 200 19.93 -10.84 30.62
CA CYS A 200 18.75 -10.03 30.92
C CYS A 200 18.09 -9.51 29.64
N TRP A 201 18.87 -9.15 28.62
CA TRP A 201 18.37 -8.76 27.30
C TRP A 201 17.51 -9.87 26.67
N TYR A 202 18.07 -11.08 26.52
CA TYR A 202 17.36 -12.17 25.87
C TYR A 202 16.18 -12.68 26.70
N ARG A 203 16.31 -12.76 28.04
CA ARG A 203 15.19 -13.16 28.90
C ARG A 203 14.01 -12.19 28.77
N ARG A 204 14.26 -10.88 28.87
CA ARG A 204 13.19 -9.88 28.76
C ARG A 204 12.66 -9.74 27.34
N GLY A 205 13.53 -9.89 26.34
CA GLY A 205 13.13 -9.97 24.94
C GLY A 205 12.20 -11.15 24.67
N ALA A 206 12.55 -12.34 25.15
CA ALA A 206 11.73 -13.55 25.04
C ALA A 206 10.38 -13.38 25.75
N LEU A 207 10.35 -12.79 26.95
CA LEU A 207 9.09 -12.45 27.64
C LEU A 207 8.24 -11.47 26.83
N GLY A 208 8.86 -10.46 26.21
CA GLY A 208 8.17 -9.53 25.33
C GLY A 208 7.60 -10.21 24.08
N VAL A 209 8.35 -11.16 23.49
CA VAL A 209 7.89 -11.98 22.37
C VAL A 209 6.72 -12.87 22.77
N ALA A 210 6.83 -13.57 23.90
CA ALA A 210 5.78 -14.42 24.45
C ALA A 210 4.50 -13.61 24.73
N ALA A 211 4.62 -12.43 25.32
CA ALA A 211 3.47 -11.54 25.56
C ALA A 211 2.81 -11.07 24.25
N GLY A 212 3.59 -10.71 23.23
CA GLY A 212 3.04 -10.36 21.91
C GLY A 212 2.34 -11.54 21.22
N LEU A 213 2.92 -12.74 21.30
CA LEU A 213 2.30 -13.97 20.80
C LEU A 213 1.02 -14.32 21.56
N ALA A 214 0.98 -14.09 22.87
CA ALA A 214 -0.22 -14.31 23.67
C ALA A 214 -1.39 -13.42 23.19
N VAL A 215 -1.12 -12.18 22.76
CA VAL A 215 -2.16 -11.32 22.14
C VAL A 215 -2.67 -11.92 20.84
N LEU A 216 -1.78 -12.43 19.98
CA LEU A 216 -2.19 -13.10 18.73
C LEU A 216 -3.04 -14.35 19.02
N LEU A 217 -2.61 -15.18 19.96
CA LEU A 217 -3.30 -16.42 20.32
C LEU A 217 -4.64 -16.16 21.00
N ALA A 218 -4.77 -15.09 21.79
CA ALA A 218 -6.01 -14.67 22.42
C ALA A 218 -7.13 -14.37 21.39
N TRP A 219 -6.76 -13.99 20.17
CA TRP A 219 -7.71 -13.91 19.05
C TRP A 219 -7.75 -15.21 18.23
N ALA A 220 -6.59 -15.74 17.83
CA ALA A 220 -6.51 -16.83 16.85
C ALA A 220 -7.16 -18.13 17.35
N VAL A 221 -7.06 -18.44 18.65
CA VAL A 221 -7.66 -19.64 19.23
C VAL A 221 -9.20 -19.57 19.19
N PRO A 222 -9.86 -18.54 19.78
CA PRO A 222 -11.31 -18.41 19.65
C PRO A 222 -11.79 -18.32 18.19
N ALA A 223 -11.08 -17.60 17.33
CA ALA A 223 -11.44 -17.49 15.92
C ALA A 223 -11.36 -18.84 15.19
N GLY A 224 -10.31 -19.62 15.44
CA GLY A 224 -10.18 -20.97 14.89
C GLY A 224 -11.26 -21.94 15.39
N MET A 225 -11.75 -21.76 16.62
CA MET A 225 -12.86 -22.55 17.15
C MET A 225 -14.20 -22.15 16.52
N ALA A 226 -14.41 -20.85 16.27
CA ALA A 226 -15.66 -20.33 15.72
C ALA A 226 -15.78 -20.48 14.20
N GLY A 227 -14.67 -20.41 13.45
CA GLY A 227 -14.67 -20.40 11.98
C GLY A 227 -14.85 -21.76 11.30
N GLY A 228 -14.93 -22.85 12.07
CA GLY A 228 -15.03 -24.21 11.54
C GLY A 228 -13.67 -24.83 11.18
N GLU A 229 -13.70 -26.13 10.84
CA GLU A 229 -12.48 -26.93 10.65
C GLU A 229 -11.61 -26.44 9.47
N ALA A 230 -12.23 -26.11 8.34
CA ALA A 230 -11.52 -25.59 7.18
C ALA A 230 -10.79 -24.28 7.52
N TYR A 231 -11.47 -23.33 8.16
CA TYR A 231 -10.88 -22.06 8.61
C TYR A 231 -9.74 -22.27 9.61
N ARG A 232 -9.92 -23.18 10.58
CA ARG A 232 -8.89 -23.50 11.58
C ARG A 232 -7.64 -24.07 10.91
N ASN A 233 -7.81 -25.03 10.01
CA ASN A 233 -6.72 -25.65 9.29
C ASN A 233 -6.01 -24.60 8.42
N GLU A 234 -6.74 -23.72 7.75
CA GLU A 234 -6.10 -22.63 7.01
C GLU A 234 -5.38 -21.63 7.92
N LEU A 235 -5.98 -21.23 9.02
CA LEU A 235 -5.41 -20.25 9.95
C LEU A 235 -4.09 -20.73 10.58
N PHE A 236 -4.00 -22.00 10.96
CA PHE A 236 -2.81 -22.57 11.62
C PHE A 236 -1.85 -23.28 10.65
N PHE A 237 -2.34 -23.94 9.59
CA PHE A 237 -1.54 -24.77 8.68
C PHE A 237 -1.04 -24.00 7.43
N LEU A 238 -1.81 -23.03 6.90
CA LEU A 238 -1.31 -22.14 5.81
C LEU A 238 -0.35 -21.05 6.33
N GLN A 239 -0.28 -20.83 7.64
CA GLN A 239 0.69 -19.93 8.24
C GLN A 239 2.08 -20.58 8.42
N THR A 240 2.21 -21.90 8.26
CA THR A 240 3.47 -22.62 8.54
C THR A 240 4.09 -23.34 7.33
N ALA A 241 3.31 -23.79 6.32
CA ALA A 241 3.91 -24.56 5.19
C ALA A 241 3.29 -24.32 3.79
N GLY A 242 1.96 -24.20 3.64
CA GLY A 242 1.31 -24.23 2.31
C GLY A 242 1.64 -23.05 1.38
N ARG A 243 1.89 -21.85 1.92
CA ARG A 243 2.30 -20.70 1.08
C ARG A 243 3.73 -20.77 0.56
N VAL A 244 4.59 -21.62 1.11
CA VAL A 244 5.95 -21.80 0.58
C VAL A 244 5.94 -22.70 -0.65
N VAL A 245 4.93 -23.57 -0.78
CA VAL A 245 4.85 -24.60 -1.83
C VAL A 245 3.85 -24.22 -2.94
N ASP A 246 2.74 -23.54 -2.64
CA ASP A 246 1.69 -23.20 -3.64
C ASP A 246 1.63 -21.71 -4.07
N SER A 247 2.61 -20.87 -3.68
CA SER A 247 2.62 -19.44 -4.03
C SER A 247 3.18 -19.10 -5.42
N PHE A 248 2.83 -19.88 -6.44
CA PHE A 248 3.27 -19.63 -7.82
C PHE A 248 2.67 -18.34 -8.44
N ASP A 249 1.55 -17.82 -7.92
CA ASP A 249 0.90 -16.63 -8.47
C ASP A 249 1.69 -15.31 -8.34
N HIS A 250 2.75 -15.28 -7.54
CA HIS A 250 3.63 -14.11 -7.40
C HIS A 250 5.11 -14.46 -7.31
N ALA A 251 5.50 -15.61 -7.86
CA ALA A 251 6.89 -16.02 -7.90
C ALA A 251 7.72 -15.01 -8.73
N ARG A 252 8.72 -14.40 -8.09
CA ARG A 252 9.62 -13.42 -8.72
C ARG A 252 11.07 -13.81 -8.47
N PRO A 253 11.99 -13.51 -9.40
CA PRO A 253 13.40 -13.87 -9.25
C PRO A 253 14.03 -13.22 -8.00
N LEU A 254 15.13 -13.80 -7.50
CA LEU A 254 15.81 -13.35 -6.28
C LEU A 254 16.18 -11.85 -6.33
N HIS A 255 16.60 -11.37 -7.51
CA HIS A 255 17.02 -9.98 -7.71
C HIS A 255 15.86 -8.99 -7.90
N TRP A 256 14.60 -9.43 -7.86
CA TRP A 256 13.44 -8.60 -8.20
C TRP A 256 13.32 -7.32 -7.37
N TYR A 257 13.72 -7.36 -6.09
CA TYR A 257 13.68 -6.17 -5.24
C TYR A 257 14.74 -5.12 -5.60
N LEU A 258 15.83 -5.49 -6.28
CA LEU A 258 16.91 -4.56 -6.64
C LEU A 258 16.43 -3.40 -7.52
N PRO A 259 15.75 -3.61 -8.67
CA PRO A 259 15.16 -2.51 -9.43
C PRO A 259 14.03 -1.80 -8.66
N MET A 260 13.31 -2.51 -7.78
CA MET A 260 12.24 -1.90 -6.97
C MET A 260 12.79 -0.93 -5.92
N LEU A 261 14.05 -1.04 -5.50
CA LEU A 261 14.69 -0.05 -4.63
C LEU A 261 14.73 1.34 -5.28
N LEU A 262 14.83 1.43 -6.60
CA LEU A 262 14.76 2.72 -7.30
C LEU A 262 13.39 3.38 -7.13
N VAL A 263 12.33 2.59 -7.23
CA VAL A 263 10.94 3.05 -7.05
C VAL A 263 10.68 3.41 -5.58
N LEU A 264 11.12 2.55 -4.65
CA LEU A 264 10.89 2.71 -3.21
C LEU A 264 11.67 3.88 -2.61
N LEU A 265 12.86 4.18 -3.14
CA LEU A 265 13.72 5.26 -2.65
C LEU A 265 13.64 6.54 -3.49
N PHE A 266 12.83 6.58 -4.54
CA PHE A 266 12.51 7.82 -5.26
C PHE A 266 11.81 8.80 -4.31
N PRO A 267 12.26 10.06 -4.20
CA PRO A 267 13.07 10.82 -5.16
C PRO A 267 14.60 10.77 -4.93
N TRP A 268 15.07 10.20 -3.83
CA TRP A 268 16.45 10.35 -3.37
C TRP A 268 17.47 9.67 -4.29
N VAL A 269 17.08 8.59 -4.97
CA VAL A 269 17.93 7.94 -5.99
C VAL A 269 18.21 8.84 -7.20
N ALA A 270 17.36 9.82 -7.47
CA ALA A 270 17.57 10.81 -8.53
C ALA A 270 18.36 12.04 -8.03
N TRP A 271 18.90 12.01 -6.81
CA TRP A 271 19.62 13.12 -6.19
C TRP A 271 21.14 12.87 -6.17
N PRO A 272 21.94 13.48 -7.08
CA PRO A 272 23.39 13.24 -7.19
C PRO A 272 24.20 13.48 -5.91
N ARG A 273 23.70 14.28 -4.97
CA ARG A 273 24.35 14.46 -3.66
C ARG A 273 24.36 13.18 -2.84
N LEU A 274 23.30 12.38 -2.90
CA LEU A 274 23.24 11.11 -2.20
C LEU A 274 24.34 10.18 -2.69
N TRP A 275 24.45 9.97 -4.00
CA TRP A 275 25.44 9.09 -4.59
C TRP A 275 26.87 9.54 -4.30
N ARG A 276 27.16 10.84 -4.41
CA ARG A 276 28.47 11.36 -4.00
C ARG A 276 28.78 11.08 -2.54
N ALA A 277 27.81 11.22 -1.64
CA ALA A 277 28.00 10.93 -0.22
C ALA A 277 28.22 9.43 0.05
N VAL A 278 27.52 8.56 -0.69
CA VAL A 278 27.67 7.11 -0.61
C VAL A 278 29.06 6.69 -1.11
N PHE A 279 29.49 7.18 -2.28
CA PHE A 279 30.78 6.79 -2.87
C PHE A 279 32.00 7.44 -2.22
N ALA A 280 31.84 8.62 -1.59
CA ALA A 280 32.94 9.28 -0.91
C ALA A 280 33.26 8.68 0.47
N GLN A 281 32.37 7.85 1.02
CA GLN A 281 32.53 7.36 2.38
C GLN A 281 32.99 5.92 2.47
N ARG A 282 33.84 5.70 3.47
CA ARG A 282 34.17 4.36 3.94
C ARG A 282 33.15 3.92 4.99
N PRO A 283 32.68 2.67 4.96
CA PRO A 283 31.78 2.15 5.98
C PRO A 283 32.42 2.28 7.37
N GLN A 284 31.75 2.99 8.27
CA GLN A 284 32.09 3.01 9.69
C GLN A 284 31.00 2.27 10.46
N LEU A 285 31.38 1.18 11.15
CA LEU A 285 30.47 0.35 11.93
C LEU A 285 30.39 0.82 13.39
N ASP A 286 29.83 2.03 13.59
CA ASP A 286 29.33 2.47 14.90
C ASP A 286 28.01 1.75 15.25
N ASP A 287 27.57 1.87 16.51
CA ASP A 287 26.35 1.19 16.98
C ASP A 287 25.10 1.58 16.16
N SER A 288 24.99 2.85 15.73
CA SER A 288 23.93 3.29 14.82
C SER A 288 23.94 2.49 13.52
N SER A 289 25.12 2.31 12.91
CA SER A 289 25.29 1.57 11.67
C SER A 289 25.05 0.07 11.85
N ARG A 290 25.48 -0.51 12.98
CA ARG A 290 25.24 -1.93 13.32
C ARG A 290 23.76 -2.19 13.56
N PHE A 291 23.05 -1.30 14.25
CA PHE A 291 21.60 -1.41 14.45
C PHE A 291 20.87 -1.41 13.10
N LEU A 292 21.18 -0.44 12.23
CA LEU A 292 20.57 -0.38 10.90
C LEU A 292 20.91 -1.61 10.04
N ALA A 293 22.16 -2.09 10.09
CA ALA A 293 22.58 -3.30 9.38
C ALA A 293 21.89 -4.56 9.92
N SER A 294 21.69 -4.66 11.24
CA SER A 294 20.99 -5.77 11.90
C SER A 294 19.52 -5.85 11.49
N TRP A 295 18.94 -4.72 11.06
CA TRP A 295 17.56 -4.65 10.62
C TRP A 295 17.41 -4.78 9.10
N LEU A 296 18.12 -3.93 8.33
CA LEU A 296 17.96 -3.84 6.88
C LEU A 296 18.44 -5.08 6.15
N LEU A 297 19.68 -5.51 6.40
CA LEU A 297 20.35 -6.52 5.58
C LEU A 297 19.69 -7.90 5.70
N PRO A 298 19.56 -8.50 6.90
CA PRO A 298 19.02 -9.85 6.99
C PRO A 298 17.54 -9.89 6.59
N THR A 299 16.76 -8.87 6.96
CA THR A 299 15.34 -8.80 6.58
C THR A 299 15.17 -8.67 5.06
N PHE A 300 15.96 -7.81 4.41
CA PHE A 300 15.93 -7.65 2.95
C PHE A 300 16.33 -8.94 2.23
N VAL A 301 17.39 -9.62 2.70
CA VAL A 301 17.82 -10.92 2.16
C VAL A 301 16.71 -11.95 2.27
N VAL A 302 16.05 -12.08 3.42
CA VAL A 302 14.92 -13.01 3.57
C VAL A 302 13.78 -12.67 2.61
N PHE A 303 13.41 -11.40 2.42
CA PHE A 303 12.42 -11.02 1.41
C PHE A 303 12.84 -11.39 -0.02
N CYS A 304 14.13 -11.28 -0.36
CA CYS A 304 14.64 -11.74 -1.65
C CYS A 304 14.52 -13.27 -1.82
N LEU A 305 14.66 -14.04 -0.74
CA LEU A 305 14.56 -15.50 -0.75
C LEU A 305 13.12 -16.02 -0.82
N ILE A 306 12.15 -15.28 -0.28
CA ILE A 306 10.72 -15.67 -0.34
C ILE A 306 10.21 -15.59 -1.79
N SER A 307 9.55 -16.65 -2.28
CA SER A 307 9.02 -16.76 -3.66
C SER A 307 8.04 -15.64 -4.00
N GLY A 308 6.98 -15.49 -3.19
CA GLY A 308 5.94 -14.47 -3.35
C GLY A 308 6.44 -13.07 -2.98
N LYS A 309 6.71 -12.22 -3.98
CA LYS A 309 7.25 -10.87 -3.77
C LYS A 309 6.26 -9.79 -4.16
N GLN A 310 6.12 -8.79 -3.28
CA GLN A 310 5.32 -7.59 -3.51
C GLN A 310 6.12 -6.36 -3.09
N VAL A 311 5.96 -5.26 -3.83
CA VAL A 311 6.76 -4.03 -3.61
C VAL A 311 6.52 -3.48 -2.20
N TYR A 312 5.26 -3.54 -1.74
CA TYR A 312 4.86 -3.01 -0.45
C TYR A 312 5.33 -3.82 0.77
N TYR A 313 5.91 -5.01 0.58
CA TYR A 313 6.48 -5.77 1.70
C TYR A 313 7.69 -5.08 2.32
N LEU A 314 8.39 -4.22 1.58
CA LEU A 314 9.55 -3.50 2.08
C LEU A 314 9.20 -2.21 2.84
N LEU A 315 7.91 -1.81 2.92
CA LEU A 315 7.49 -0.59 3.63
C LEU A 315 8.09 -0.49 5.04
N PRO A 316 8.06 -1.54 5.89
CA PRO A 316 8.62 -1.45 7.22
C PRO A 316 10.15 -1.21 7.25
N LEU A 317 10.90 -1.50 6.18
CA LEU A 317 12.36 -1.26 6.12
C LEU A 317 12.74 0.18 5.74
N LEU A 318 11.82 0.93 5.14
CA LEU A 318 12.10 2.28 4.62
C LEU A 318 12.57 3.29 5.69
N PRO A 319 12.09 3.25 6.95
CA PRO A 319 12.62 4.12 8.00
C PRO A 319 14.11 3.89 8.22
N ALA A 320 14.58 2.65 8.24
CA ALA A 320 16.02 2.40 8.35
C ALA A 320 16.80 2.84 7.11
N ALA A 321 16.24 2.67 5.91
CA ALA A 321 16.88 3.19 4.69
C ALA A 321 17.03 4.71 4.76
N CYS A 322 15.99 5.44 5.20
CA CYS A 322 16.04 6.88 5.38
C CYS A 322 16.98 7.33 6.51
N ILE A 323 17.06 6.58 7.62
CA ILE A 323 18.03 6.84 8.70
C ILE A 323 19.46 6.61 8.17
N ALA A 324 19.70 5.56 7.40
CA ALA A 324 21.00 5.28 6.78
C ALA A 324 21.40 6.38 5.78
N ILE A 325 20.46 6.83 4.94
CA ILE A 325 20.65 7.97 4.03
C ILE A 325 21.02 9.23 4.83
N ALA A 326 20.30 9.54 5.91
CA ALA A 326 20.61 10.69 6.76
C ALA A 326 22.00 10.58 7.39
N LEU A 327 22.39 9.39 7.86
CA LEU A 327 23.70 9.12 8.45
C LEU A 327 24.83 9.31 7.44
N VAL A 328 24.69 8.76 6.23
CA VAL A 328 25.65 8.93 5.13
C VAL A 328 25.75 10.41 4.76
N LEU A 329 24.64 11.12 4.57
CA LEU A 329 24.68 12.54 4.24
C LEU A 329 25.34 13.39 5.35
N ALA A 330 25.15 13.04 6.62
CA ALA A 330 25.75 13.73 7.74
C ALA A 330 27.27 13.55 7.81
N ARG A 331 27.77 12.33 7.59
CA ARG A 331 29.20 12.03 7.59
C ARG A 331 29.94 12.57 6.36
N ALA A 332 29.23 12.81 5.25
CA ALA A 332 29.83 13.31 4.01
C ALA A 332 30.00 14.83 3.96
N GLN A 333 29.51 15.59 4.95
CA GLN A 333 29.63 17.06 4.94
C GLN A 333 31.10 17.47 5.15
N PRO A 334 31.77 18.09 4.16
CA PRO A 334 33.14 18.57 4.33
C PRO A 334 33.17 19.79 5.25
N ALA A 335 34.15 19.85 6.13
CA ALA A 335 34.57 21.08 6.80
C ALA A 335 35.24 22.01 5.76
N GLY A 336 34.44 22.78 5.01
CA GLY A 336 34.94 23.92 4.23
C GLY A 336 34.77 23.86 2.70
N THR A 337 34.19 24.96 2.21
CA THR A 337 34.33 25.59 0.87
C THR A 337 33.85 24.84 -0.39
N GLY A 338 33.06 25.55 -1.21
CA GLY A 338 32.95 25.27 -2.64
C GLY A 338 31.53 25.32 -3.21
N ARG A 339 31.14 26.50 -3.69
CA ARG A 339 30.03 26.79 -4.61
C ARG A 339 29.54 25.57 -5.43
N ARG A 340 28.51 24.86 -4.98
CA ARG A 340 27.79 23.89 -5.82
C ARG A 340 26.33 24.30 -5.91
N ARG A 341 26.02 24.99 -7.00
CA ARG A 341 24.70 25.51 -7.34
C ARG A 341 23.91 24.34 -7.97
N TRP A 342 22.74 24.06 -7.38
CA TRP A 342 21.70 23.16 -7.91
C TRP A 342 22.06 21.67 -7.93
N SER A 343 21.80 20.98 -6.83
CA SER A 343 22.02 19.53 -6.79
C SER A 343 20.77 18.69 -7.08
N ALA A 344 19.58 19.29 -7.06
CA ALA A 344 18.30 18.66 -7.37
C ALA A 344 17.89 18.85 -8.85
N TRP A 345 18.82 19.26 -9.73
CA TRP A 345 18.53 19.51 -11.15
C TRP A 345 17.94 18.30 -11.89
N PRO A 346 18.27 17.02 -11.61
CA PRO A 346 17.65 15.91 -12.34
C PRO A 346 16.17 15.78 -12.04
N LEU A 347 15.76 16.07 -10.80
CA LEU A 347 14.36 16.11 -10.39
C LEU A 347 13.63 17.29 -11.05
N ALA A 348 14.27 18.45 -11.14
CA ALA A 348 13.71 19.61 -11.85
C ALA A 348 13.53 19.30 -13.35
N LEU A 349 14.54 18.70 -13.99
CA LEU A 349 14.48 18.28 -15.38
C LEU A 349 13.37 17.25 -15.62
N LEU A 350 13.20 16.28 -14.72
CA LEU A 350 12.10 15.32 -14.77
C LEU A 350 10.73 16.04 -14.73
N LEU A 351 10.54 16.99 -13.81
CA LEU A 351 9.29 17.75 -13.73
C LEU A 351 9.04 18.58 -14.99
N PHE A 352 10.06 19.22 -15.55
CA PHE A 352 9.93 19.96 -16.82
C PHE A 352 9.63 19.03 -18.00
N ALA A 353 10.27 17.86 -18.06
CA ALA A 353 10.03 16.87 -19.11
C ALA A 353 8.61 16.31 -19.05
N VAL A 354 8.09 16.01 -17.86
CA VAL A 354 6.70 15.59 -17.68
C VAL A 354 5.74 16.71 -18.05
N ALA A 355 5.99 17.95 -17.62
CA ALA A 355 5.17 19.10 -17.99
C ALA A 355 5.13 19.31 -19.51
N LEU A 356 6.29 19.23 -20.19
CA LEU A 356 6.40 19.33 -21.64
C LEU A 356 5.63 18.21 -22.35
N ALA A 357 5.75 16.96 -21.86
CA ALA A 357 5.01 15.83 -22.41
C ALA A 357 3.49 16.02 -22.29
N LEU A 358 3.00 16.54 -21.15
CA LEU A 358 1.58 16.83 -20.95
C LEU A 358 1.07 17.93 -21.90
N VAL A 359 1.86 18.99 -22.11
CA VAL A 359 1.53 20.05 -23.09
C VAL A 359 1.52 19.49 -24.51
N ALA A 360 2.56 18.74 -24.90
CA ALA A 360 2.65 18.13 -26.23
C ALA A 360 1.48 17.18 -26.51
N LEU A 361 1.08 16.39 -25.51
CA LEU A 361 -0.08 15.50 -25.60
C LEU A 361 -1.39 16.30 -25.74
N SER A 362 -1.56 17.39 -24.97
CA SER A 362 -2.76 18.23 -25.00
C SER A 362 -2.90 19.04 -26.28
N LEU A 363 -1.78 19.38 -26.93
CA LEU A 363 -1.75 20.06 -28.23
C LEU A 363 -1.88 19.08 -29.42
N GLY A 364 -1.99 17.77 -29.17
CA GLY A 364 -2.08 16.75 -30.22
C GLY A 364 -0.77 16.51 -30.99
N LEU A 365 0.38 16.96 -30.45
CA LEU A 365 1.70 16.70 -31.03
C LEU A 365 2.14 15.24 -30.86
N LEU A 366 1.51 14.53 -29.93
CA LEU A 366 1.65 13.09 -29.73
C LEU A 366 0.31 12.44 -30.08
N ASP A 367 0.35 11.45 -30.98
CA ASP A 367 -0.86 10.76 -31.46
C ASP A 367 -1.50 9.91 -30.35
N ALA A 368 -2.31 10.56 -29.52
CA ALA A 368 -3.03 9.93 -28.42
C ALA A 368 -4.14 8.98 -28.92
N GLN A 369 -4.58 9.12 -30.17
CA GLN A 369 -5.68 8.32 -30.73
C GLN A 369 -5.24 6.93 -31.16
N ARG A 370 -3.98 6.77 -31.58
CA ARG A 370 -3.39 5.45 -31.84
C ARG A 370 -2.94 4.72 -30.57
N GLY A 371 -2.85 5.43 -29.44
CA GLY A 371 -2.45 4.88 -28.16
C GLY A 371 -3.61 4.25 -27.36
N PRO A 372 -3.30 3.65 -26.19
CA PRO A 372 -4.34 3.25 -25.23
C PRO A 372 -5.30 4.40 -24.89
N ARG A 373 -6.59 4.10 -24.70
CA ARG A 373 -7.65 5.10 -24.39
C ARG A 373 -7.30 6.08 -23.27
N TRP A 374 -6.56 5.62 -22.26
CA TRP A 374 -6.15 6.46 -21.14
C TRP A 374 -5.25 7.63 -21.56
N LEU A 375 -4.51 7.54 -22.67
CA LEU A 375 -3.71 8.64 -23.20
C LEU A 375 -4.59 9.79 -23.68
N GLY A 376 -5.71 9.48 -24.35
CA GLY A 376 -6.69 10.49 -24.75
C GLY A 376 -7.30 11.21 -23.55
N ASP A 377 -7.58 10.46 -22.48
CA ASP A 377 -8.12 11.03 -21.24
C ASP A 377 -7.10 11.97 -20.55
N VAL A 378 -5.82 11.59 -20.55
CA VAL A 378 -4.74 12.45 -20.04
C VAL A 378 -4.51 13.65 -20.97
N ALA A 379 -4.63 13.49 -22.30
CA ALA A 379 -4.50 14.57 -23.26
C ALA A 379 -5.55 15.68 -23.03
N ALA A 380 -6.78 15.29 -22.68
CA ALA A 380 -7.89 16.22 -22.49
C ALA A 380 -7.68 17.19 -21.31
N VAL A 381 -6.96 16.78 -20.26
CA VAL A 381 -6.81 17.57 -19.03
C VAL A 381 -5.36 17.87 -18.64
N GLY A 382 -4.38 17.17 -19.21
CA GLY A 382 -2.99 17.15 -18.79
C GLY A 382 -2.30 18.51 -18.86
N GLY A 383 -2.61 19.32 -19.88
CA GLY A 383 -2.02 20.64 -20.10
C GLY A 383 -2.24 21.60 -18.93
N TRP A 384 -3.37 21.47 -18.21
CA TRP A 384 -3.69 22.30 -17.04
C TRP A 384 -2.75 22.04 -15.84
N PHE A 385 -2.10 20.88 -15.79
CA PHE A 385 -1.18 20.52 -14.71
C PHE A 385 0.27 20.95 -14.99
N ALA A 386 0.60 21.25 -16.25
CA ALA A 386 1.96 21.61 -16.66
C ALA A 386 2.50 22.87 -15.95
N PRO A 387 1.76 23.99 -15.81
CA PRO A 387 2.24 25.17 -15.08
C PRO A 387 2.64 24.86 -13.63
N GLY A 388 1.85 24.02 -12.94
CA GLY A 388 2.15 23.59 -11.57
C GLY A 388 3.44 22.78 -11.48
N LEU A 389 3.65 21.83 -12.40
CA LEU A 389 4.89 21.05 -12.47
C LEU A 389 6.11 21.91 -12.81
N ILE A 390 5.96 22.90 -13.70
CA ILE A 390 7.01 23.87 -14.03
C ILE A 390 7.37 24.72 -12.80
N ALA A 391 6.38 25.25 -12.09
CA ALA A 391 6.62 26.04 -10.88
C ALA A 391 7.36 25.21 -9.81
N LEU A 392 6.95 23.97 -9.59
CA LEU A 392 7.62 23.03 -8.69
C LEU A 392 9.06 22.72 -9.14
N GLY A 393 9.28 22.51 -10.43
CA GLY A 393 10.61 22.32 -11.01
C GLY A 393 11.52 23.53 -10.79
N ALA A 394 11.00 24.75 -10.97
CA ALA A 394 11.72 25.99 -10.72
C ALA A 394 12.12 26.14 -9.23
N VAL A 395 11.23 25.76 -8.29
CA VAL A 395 11.53 25.75 -6.85
C VAL A 395 12.73 24.84 -6.53
N LEU A 396 12.88 23.68 -7.19
CA LEU A 396 14.04 22.80 -6.97
C LEU A 396 15.38 23.43 -7.37
N LEU A 397 15.37 24.36 -8.32
CA LEU A 397 16.54 25.11 -8.78
C LEU A 397 16.90 26.29 -7.86
N VAL A 398 16.00 26.72 -6.98
CA VAL A 398 16.33 27.70 -5.94
C VAL A 398 17.50 27.17 -5.10
N TRP A 399 18.36 28.03 -4.60
CA TRP A 399 19.50 27.60 -3.80
C TRP A 399 19.09 27.33 -2.35
N ALA A 400 19.51 26.18 -1.80
CA ALA A 400 19.41 25.87 -0.37
C ALA A 400 20.52 24.89 0.03
N HIS A 401 20.79 24.79 1.34
CA HIS A 401 21.84 23.92 1.86
C HIS A 401 21.33 23.01 2.99
N GLY A 402 21.95 21.83 3.11
CA GLY A 402 21.72 20.89 4.20
C GLY A 402 20.24 20.50 4.35
N ARG A 403 19.72 20.64 5.57
CA ARG A 403 18.32 20.29 5.90
C ARG A 403 17.27 21.04 5.09
N HIS A 404 17.56 22.27 4.67
CA HIS A 404 16.63 23.08 3.90
C HIS A 404 16.49 22.56 2.46
N GLU A 405 17.55 21.98 1.91
CA GLU A 405 17.50 21.33 0.60
C GLU A 405 16.68 20.03 0.67
N ILE A 406 16.88 19.21 1.71
CA ILE A 406 16.09 17.98 1.92
C ILE A 406 14.61 18.32 2.09
N ALA A 407 14.28 19.29 2.95
CA ALA A 407 12.90 19.72 3.16
C ALA A 407 12.27 20.27 1.88
N ARG A 408 13.02 21.04 1.08
CA ARG A 408 12.53 21.55 -0.20
C ARG A 408 12.28 20.43 -1.22
N ILE A 409 13.22 19.50 -1.39
CA ILE A 409 13.03 18.34 -2.28
C ILE A 409 11.79 17.57 -1.83
N ALA A 410 11.65 17.31 -0.53
CA ALA A 410 10.51 16.61 0.03
C ALA A 410 9.17 17.33 -0.24
N SER A 411 9.09 18.62 0.04
CA SER A 411 7.87 19.42 -0.22
C SER A 411 7.50 19.46 -1.69
N VAL A 412 8.49 19.64 -2.59
CA VAL A 412 8.24 19.64 -4.03
C VAL A 412 7.79 18.27 -4.51
N THR A 413 8.46 17.19 -4.09
CA THR A 413 8.10 15.83 -4.50
C THR A 413 6.70 15.46 -4.02
N LEU A 414 6.34 15.80 -2.78
CA LEU A 414 4.99 15.60 -2.27
C LEU A 414 3.96 16.41 -3.06
N GLY A 415 4.22 17.70 -3.31
CA GLY A 415 3.35 18.54 -4.14
C GLY A 415 3.15 17.97 -5.54
N ALA A 416 4.23 17.50 -6.18
CA ALA A 416 4.18 16.86 -7.48
C ALA A 416 3.39 15.54 -7.43
N ALA A 417 3.57 14.71 -6.40
CA ALA A 417 2.81 13.47 -6.23
C ALA A 417 1.31 13.74 -6.09
N VAL A 418 0.92 14.77 -5.33
CA VAL A 418 -0.49 15.19 -5.19
C VAL A 418 -1.05 15.74 -6.50
N LEU A 419 -0.28 16.52 -7.27
CA LEU A 419 -0.70 17.00 -8.60
C LEU A 419 -0.89 15.85 -9.58
N MET A 420 0.05 14.88 -9.59
CA MET A 420 -0.07 13.70 -10.45
C MET A 420 -1.23 12.80 -10.03
N GLN A 421 -1.51 12.68 -8.74
CA GLN A 421 -2.68 11.97 -8.23
C GLN A 421 -4.00 12.65 -8.65
N MET A 422 -4.01 13.99 -8.68
CA MET A 422 -5.16 14.78 -9.13
C MET A 422 -5.37 14.63 -10.64
N LEU A 423 -4.30 14.63 -11.43
CA LEU A 423 -4.35 14.32 -12.85
C LEU A 423 -4.93 12.91 -13.07
N PHE A 424 -4.47 11.91 -12.31
CA PHE A 424 -5.02 10.56 -12.36
C PHE A 424 -6.53 10.54 -12.00
N ALA A 425 -6.92 11.27 -10.95
CA ALA A 425 -8.32 11.34 -10.50
C ALA A 425 -9.24 11.93 -11.58
N GLN A 426 -8.78 12.96 -12.30
CA GLN A 426 -9.56 13.63 -13.35
C GLN A 426 -9.56 12.90 -14.70
N SER A 427 -8.55 12.05 -14.97
CA SER A 427 -8.42 11.36 -16.27
C SER A 427 -8.80 9.88 -16.20
N MET A 428 -8.19 9.12 -15.29
CA MET A 428 -8.25 7.66 -15.31
C MET A 428 -9.14 7.05 -14.24
N TYR A 429 -9.39 7.74 -13.12
CA TYR A 429 -10.09 7.14 -11.99
C TYR A 429 -11.51 6.66 -12.33
N ARG A 430 -12.17 7.23 -13.33
CA ARG A 430 -13.45 6.72 -13.85
C ARG A 430 -13.39 5.23 -14.25
N ASN A 431 -12.23 4.73 -14.68
CA ASN A 431 -12.02 3.32 -15.02
C ASN A 431 -11.86 2.43 -13.77
N PHE A 432 -11.79 3.01 -12.58
CA PHE A 432 -11.64 2.33 -11.30
C PHE A 432 -12.85 2.56 -10.39
N ASP A 433 -13.75 3.47 -10.75
CA ASP A 433 -14.96 3.75 -9.98
C ASP A 433 -16.01 2.65 -10.18
N LEU A 434 -16.21 1.86 -9.12
CA LEU A 434 -17.16 0.75 -9.12
C LEU A 434 -18.52 1.11 -8.53
N ARG A 435 -18.74 2.35 -8.07
CA ARG A 435 -20.02 2.77 -7.47
C ARG A 435 -21.21 2.57 -8.43
N PRO A 436 -21.14 2.90 -9.74
CA PRO A 436 -22.27 2.71 -10.64
C PRO A 436 -22.64 1.23 -10.85
N ALA A 437 -21.65 0.34 -10.95
CA ALA A 437 -21.87 -1.10 -11.05
C ALA A 437 -22.40 -1.68 -9.72
N ALA A 438 -21.80 -1.30 -8.59
CA ALA A 438 -22.20 -1.78 -7.27
C ALA A 438 -23.64 -1.37 -6.91
N ALA A 439 -24.07 -0.16 -7.29
CA ALA A 439 -25.45 0.30 -7.09
C ALA A 439 -26.47 -0.54 -7.87
N ARG A 440 -26.14 -0.96 -9.10
CA ARG A 440 -27.00 -1.84 -9.92
C ARG A 440 -27.11 -3.23 -9.33
N ILE A 441 -25.98 -3.79 -8.87
CA ILE A 441 -25.95 -5.08 -8.17
C ILE A 441 -26.79 -5.02 -6.89
N ALA A 442 -26.69 -3.93 -6.13
CA ALA A 442 -27.49 -3.74 -4.92
C ALA A 442 -29.00 -3.69 -5.22
N LEU A 443 -29.40 -2.98 -6.28
CA LEU A 443 -30.80 -2.95 -6.76
C LEU A 443 -31.27 -4.34 -7.18
N ALA A 444 -30.44 -5.11 -7.90
CA ALA A 444 -30.75 -6.48 -8.30
C ALA A 444 -30.97 -7.40 -7.08
N GLN A 445 -30.07 -7.34 -6.09
CA GLN A 445 -30.22 -8.11 -4.85
C GLN A 445 -31.48 -7.73 -4.06
N THR A 446 -31.80 -6.43 -4.01
CA THR A 446 -33.02 -5.93 -3.34
C THR A 446 -34.29 -6.41 -4.05
N ALA A 447 -34.25 -6.50 -5.38
CA ALA A 447 -35.32 -7.06 -6.20
C ALA A 447 -35.37 -8.61 -6.17
N GLY A 448 -34.50 -9.26 -5.40
CA GLY A 448 -34.44 -10.72 -5.32
C GLY A 448 -33.84 -11.41 -6.55
N ARG A 449 -33.21 -10.67 -7.47
CA ARG A 449 -32.49 -11.24 -8.61
C ARG A 449 -31.16 -11.87 -8.13
N PRO A 450 -30.92 -13.16 -8.41
CA PRO A 450 -29.60 -13.78 -8.19
C PRO A 450 -28.52 -13.03 -8.98
N VAL A 451 -27.31 -12.95 -8.45
CA VAL A 451 -26.19 -12.25 -9.11
C VAL A 451 -24.99 -13.19 -9.18
N ALA A 452 -24.48 -13.39 -10.39
CA ALA A 452 -23.23 -14.07 -10.64
C ALA A 452 -22.14 -13.12 -11.13
N ASN A 453 -20.90 -13.43 -10.77
CA ASN A 453 -19.69 -12.80 -11.25
C ASN A 453 -18.87 -13.85 -12.02
N VAL A 454 -18.52 -13.53 -13.28
CA VAL A 454 -17.71 -14.38 -14.14
C VAL A 454 -16.28 -13.85 -14.18
N GLY A 455 -15.35 -14.61 -13.56
CA GLY A 455 -13.94 -14.25 -13.39
C GLY A 455 -13.59 -13.89 -11.94
N GLY A 456 -12.38 -13.46 -11.64
CA GLY A 456 -11.96 -13.32 -10.22
C GLY A 456 -12.77 -12.29 -9.41
N TYR A 457 -13.50 -12.77 -8.39
CA TYR A 457 -14.18 -11.92 -7.41
C TYR A 457 -13.35 -11.73 -6.14
N ALA A 458 -13.13 -10.47 -5.75
CA ALA A 458 -12.36 -10.10 -4.55
C ALA A 458 -13.13 -9.15 -3.62
N GLY A 459 -14.47 -9.23 -3.63
CA GLY A 459 -15.34 -8.37 -2.82
C GLY A 459 -15.47 -6.94 -3.35
N GLN A 460 -15.05 -6.66 -4.59
CA GLN A 460 -14.94 -5.28 -5.09
C GLN A 460 -16.24 -4.46 -5.11
N PHE A 461 -17.41 -5.10 -4.97
CA PHE A 461 -18.71 -4.42 -4.92
C PHE A 461 -19.36 -4.37 -3.54
N HIS A 462 -18.95 -5.22 -2.58
CA HIS A 462 -19.66 -5.41 -1.30
C HIS A 462 -19.84 -4.10 -0.53
N PHE A 463 -18.75 -3.38 -0.28
CA PHE A 463 -18.80 -2.15 0.49
C PHE A 463 -19.56 -1.03 -0.23
N PHE A 464 -19.32 -0.84 -1.54
CA PHE A 464 -19.96 0.23 -2.31
C PHE A 464 -21.46 0.01 -2.51
N GLY A 465 -21.87 -1.24 -2.75
CA GLY A 465 -23.26 -1.61 -2.93
C GLY A 465 -23.99 -1.89 -1.61
N ARG A 466 -23.28 -1.86 -0.46
CA ARG A 466 -23.82 -2.32 0.83
C ARG A 466 -24.45 -3.71 0.73
N LEU A 467 -23.79 -4.59 -0.03
CA LEU A 467 -24.35 -5.91 -0.35
C LEU A 467 -24.46 -6.74 0.94
N ALA A 468 -25.65 -7.26 1.19
CA ALA A 468 -25.93 -8.11 2.35
C ALA A 468 -25.92 -9.61 1.99
N ARG A 469 -25.93 -9.93 0.69
CA ARG A 469 -25.92 -11.29 0.16
C ARG A 469 -24.63 -11.53 -0.64
N PRO A 470 -24.10 -12.76 -0.61
CA PRO A 470 -23.01 -13.16 -1.49
C PRO A 470 -23.38 -12.98 -2.97
N ILE A 471 -22.34 -12.90 -3.80
CA ILE A 471 -22.41 -13.01 -5.26
C ILE A 471 -21.85 -14.39 -5.62
N ASP A 472 -22.54 -15.10 -6.51
CA ASP A 472 -22.04 -16.38 -7.00
C ASP A 472 -20.79 -16.14 -7.86
N ASP A 473 -19.64 -16.67 -7.43
CA ASP A 473 -18.39 -16.56 -8.19
C ASP A 473 -18.26 -17.80 -9.09
N ILE A 474 -18.50 -17.63 -10.38
CA ILE A 474 -18.61 -18.73 -11.35
C ILE A 474 -17.56 -18.63 -12.44
N HIS A 475 -17.20 -19.77 -13.04
CA HIS A 475 -16.34 -19.78 -14.21
C HIS A 475 -17.16 -19.63 -15.49
N THR A 476 -16.50 -19.25 -16.59
CA THR A 476 -17.16 -19.09 -17.89
C THR A 476 -17.88 -20.36 -18.36
N HIS A 477 -17.37 -21.55 -18.00
CA HIS A 477 -18.00 -22.82 -18.37
C HIS A 477 -19.27 -23.14 -17.57
N ASP A 478 -19.45 -22.55 -16.39
CA ASP A 478 -20.65 -22.72 -15.55
C ASP A 478 -21.81 -21.84 -16.02
N LEU A 479 -21.52 -20.86 -16.88
CA LEU A 479 -22.47 -19.84 -17.34
C LEU A 479 -23.76 -20.42 -17.94
N PRO A 480 -23.73 -21.45 -18.81
CA PRO A 480 -24.95 -22.04 -19.36
C PRO A 480 -25.81 -22.72 -18.29
N ALA A 481 -25.19 -23.41 -17.33
CA ALA A 481 -25.91 -24.07 -16.25
C ALA A 481 -26.53 -23.05 -15.28
N TRP A 482 -25.78 -22.01 -14.92
CA TRP A 482 -26.24 -20.95 -14.02
C TRP A 482 -27.39 -20.14 -14.64
N THR A 483 -27.28 -19.78 -15.93
CA THR A 483 -28.35 -19.05 -16.64
C THR A 483 -29.65 -19.84 -16.76
N GLN A 484 -29.57 -21.16 -16.92
CA GLN A 484 -30.75 -22.04 -16.91
C GLN A 484 -31.40 -22.11 -15.53
N GLN A 485 -30.61 -22.15 -14.46
CA GLN A 485 -31.12 -22.16 -13.07
C GLN A 485 -31.67 -20.79 -12.64
N HIS A 486 -31.12 -19.72 -13.18
CA HIS A 486 -31.44 -18.34 -12.81
C HIS A 486 -31.79 -17.48 -14.04
N PRO A 487 -32.93 -17.72 -14.71
CA PRO A 487 -33.30 -17.03 -15.95
C PRO A 487 -33.51 -15.52 -15.77
N HIS A 488 -33.84 -15.05 -14.56
CA HIS A 488 -33.95 -13.62 -14.23
C HIS A 488 -32.71 -13.08 -13.48
N GLY A 489 -31.64 -13.86 -13.49
CA GLY A 489 -30.38 -13.53 -12.83
C GLY A 489 -29.63 -12.41 -13.53
N MET A 490 -28.73 -11.77 -12.78
CA MET A 490 -27.81 -10.76 -13.27
C MET A 490 -26.39 -11.35 -13.35
N ILE A 491 -25.67 -11.05 -14.42
CA ILE A 491 -24.32 -11.56 -14.66
C ILE A 491 -23.36 -10.40 -14.84
N VAL A 492 -22.27 -10.40 -14.08
CA VAL A 492 -21.19 -9.43 -14.18
C VAL A 492 -19.97 -10.11 -14.81
N ARG A 493 -19.43 -9.57 -15.90
CA ARG A 493 -18.23 -10.12 -16.57
C ARG A 493 -17.23 -9.05 -16.97
N TYR A 494 -15.99 -9.48 -17.24
CA TYR A 494 -14.85 -8.59 -17.49
C TYR A 494 -14.09 -8.88 -18.80
N PRO A 495 -14.71 -8.69 -19.97
CA PRO A 495 -14.05 -8.97 -21.24
C PRO A 495 -12.90 -7.99 -21.50
N VAL A 496 -11.86 -8.48 -22.18
CA VAL A 496 -10.70 -7.66 -22.58
C VAL A 496 -11.12 -6.63 -23.63
N ARG A 497 -11.97 -7.03 -24.57
CA ARG A 497 -12.65 -6.16 -25.53
C ARG A 497 -14.12 -6.55 -25.55
N SER A 498 -15.00 -5.56 -25.44
CA SER A 498 -16.42 -5.77 -25.63
C SER A 498 -16.73 -5.99 -27.10
N ASP A 499 -17.65 -6.90 -27.36
CA ASP A 499 -18.27 -7.05 -28.68
C ASP A 499 -19.00 -5.73 -29.05
N PRO A 500 -18.94 -5.26 -30.31
CA PRO A 500 -19.67 -4.07 -30.74
C PRO A 500 -21.17 -4.12 -30.42
N HIS A 501 -21.80 -5.29 -30.55
CA HIS A 501 -23.22 -5.51 -30.31
C HIS A 501 -23.56 -5.70 -28.82
N ALA A 502 -22.56 -5.82 -27.94
CA ALA A 502 -22.79 -5.89 -26.50
C ALA A 502 -23.44 -4.62 -25.95
N ARG A 503 -23.12 -3.46 -26.53
CA ARG A 503 -23.63 -2.16 -26.07
C ARG A 503 -25.14 -2.02 -26.17
N ASP A 504 -25.75 -2.70 -27.13
CA ASP A 504 -27.18 -2.60 -27.41
C ASP A 504 -28.00 -3.56 -26.55
N ARG A 505 -27.35 -4.56 -25.94
CA ARG A 505 -28.01 -5.66 -25.22
C ARG A 505 -27.66 -5.75 -23.73
N ALA A 506 -26.46 -5.31 -23.33
CA ALA A 506 -26.05 -5.31 -21.93
C ALA A 506 -26.86 -4.28 -21.13
N GLU A 507 -27.24 -4.62 -19.90
CA GLU A 507 -27.94 -3.67 -19.00
C GLU A 507 -27.02 -2.49 -18.62
N TRP A 508 -25.71 -2.75 -18.53
CA TRP A 508 -24.74 -1.72 -18.22
C TRP A 508 -23.35 -2.09 -18.70
N MET A 509 -22.60 -1.08 -19.14
CA MET A 509 -21.19 -1.21 -19.47
C MET A 509 -20.40 -0.03 -18.95
N GLN A 510 -19.23 -0.30 -18.41
CA GLN A 510 -18.27 0.73 -18.04
C GLN A 510 -16.83 0.27 -18.23
N PRO A 511 -15.88 1.19 -18.43
CA PRO A 511 -14.47 0.85 -18.31
C PRO A 511 -14.12 0.29 -16.92
N PHE A 512 -13.26 -0.73 -16.89
CA PHE A 512 -12.74 -1.28 -15.66
C PHE A 512 -11.26 -1.63 -15.80
N ARG A 513 -10.38 -0.78 -15.25
CA ARG A 513 -8.92 -0.83 -15.41
C ARG A 513 -8.52 -0.84 -16.88
N SER A 514 -7.93 -1.94 -17.34
CA SER A 514 -7.55 -2.20 -18.73
C SER A 514 -8.58 -3.04 -19.49
N ARG A 515 -9.72 -3.37 -18.87
CA ARG A 515 -10.81 -4.19 -19.42
C ARG A 515 -12.12 -3.39 -19.47
N GLN A 516 -13.19 -4.04 -19.90
CA GLN A 516 -14.56 -3.57 -19.70
C GLN A 516 -15.20 -4.35 -18.57
N LEU A 517 -16.15 -3.73 -17.87
CA LEU A 517 -17.09 -4.37 -16.96
C LEU A 517 -18.45 -4.29 -17.63
N GLU A 518 -19.08 -5.44 -17.79
CA GLU A 518 -20.40 -5.56 -18.38
C GLU A 518 -21.35 -6.23 -17.37
N ILE A 519 -22.57 -5.71 -17.29
CA ILE A 519 -23.67 -6.28 -16.51
C ILE A 519 -24.76 -6.69 -17.49
N TRP A 520 -25.21 -7.92 -17.38
CA TRP A 520 -26.18 -8.54 -18.28
C TRP A 520 -27.34 -9.17 -17.53
N ASP A 521 -28.49 -9.23 -18.17
CA ASP A 521 -29.52 -10.22 -17.83
C ASP A 521 -29.07 -11.61 -18.30
N ALA A 522 -29.36 -12.63 -17.49
CA ALA A 522 -28.92 -14.00 -17.73
C ALA A 522 -29.40 -14.56 -19.07
N THR A 523 -30.68 -14.37 -19.40
CA THR A 523 -31.25 -14.90 -20.64
C THR A 523 -30.71 -14.19 -21.86
N VAL A 524 -30.62 -12.86 -21.79
CA VAL A 524 -30.07 -12.03 -22.87
C VAL A 524 -28.62 -12.39 -23.16
N LEU A 525 -27.81 -12.65 -22.13
CA LEU A 525 -26.42 -13.06 -22.33
C LEU A 525 -26.31 -14.46 -22.95
N ALA A 526 -27.12 -15.42 -22.49
CA ALA A 526 -27.11 -16.78 -23.03
C ALA A 526 -27.56 -16.83 -24.50
N GLU A 527 -28.49 -15.97 -24.91
CA GLU A 527 -28.86 -15.79 -26.32
C GLU A 527 -27.75 -15.10 -27.13
N PHE A 528 -27.10 -14.10 -26.54
CA PHE A 528 -25.99 -13.41 -27.16
C PHE A 528 -24.83 -14.36 -27.46
N GLU A 529 -24.41 -15.19 -26.50
CA GLU A 529 -23.31 -16.15 -26.71
C GLU A 529 -23.68 -17.24 -27.71
N ARG A 530 -24.95 -17.68 -27.77
CA ARG A 530 -25.42 -18.60 -28.80
C ARG A 530 -25.39 -18.00 -30.19
N ALA A 531 -25.75 -16.73 -30.33
CA ALA A 531 -25.71 -16.03 -31.61
C ALA A 531 -24.28 -15.69 -32.07
N SER A 532 -23.34 -15.58 -31.13
CA SER A 532 -21.92 -15.29 -31.40
C SER A 532 -21.03 -16.54 -31.50
N ALA A 533 -21.56 -17.73 -31.19
CA ALA A 533 -20.83 -18.98 -31.38
C ALA A 533 -20.69 -19.27 -32.88
N PRO A 534 -19.49 -19.66 -33.37
CA PRO A 534 -19.35 -20.09 -34.77
C PRO A 534 -20.31 -21.26 -35.02
N SER A 535 -21.11 -21.16 -36.08
CA SER A 535 -21.95 -22.25 -36.54
C SER A 535 -21.10 -23.48 -36.82
N GLN A 536 -21.49 -24.64 -36.28
CA GLN A 536 -20.87 -25.93 -36.60
C GLN A 536 -20.94 -26.28 -38.10
N ASP A 537 -21.70 -25.52 -38.90
CA ASP A 537 -21.84 -25.70 -40.35
C ASP A 537 -20.59 -25.29 -41.16
N ASP A 538 -19.60 -24.60 -40.57
CA ASP A 538 -18.35 -24.24 -41.27
C ASP A 538 -17.24 -25.31 -41.17
N GLU A 539 -17.38 -26.36 -40.34
CA GLU A 539 -16.42 -27.47 -40.29
C GLU A 539 -16.70 -28.60 -41.31
N ASP A 540 -17.89 -28.63 -41.92
CA ASP A 540 -18.28 -29.64 -42.91
C ASP A 540 -18.05 -29.21 -44.38
N VAL A 541 -17.45 -28.04 -44.62
CA VAL A 541 -17.07 -27.58 -45.99
C VAL A 541 -15.60 -27.88 -46.34
N GLU A 542 -14.79 -28.38 -45.38
CA GLU A 542 -13.38 -28.79 -45.62
C GLU A 542 -13.10 -30.27 -45.30
N ARG A 543 -13.99 -31.18 -45.73
CA ARG A 543 -13.66 -32.62 -45.86
C ARG A 543 -13.84 -33.18 -47.25
#